data_AF-A0A382H720-F1
#
_entry.id   AF-A0A382H720-F1
#
_cell.length_a   1.000
_cell.length_b   1.000
_cell.length_c   1.000
_cell.angle_alpha   90.00
_cell.angle_beta   90.00
_cell.angle_gamma   90.00
#
_symmetry.space_group_name_H-M   'P 1'
#
loop_
_entity.id
_entity.type
_entity.pdbx_description
1 polymer ?
#
loop_
_entity_poly.entity_id
_entity_poly.type
_entity_poly.pdbx_seq_one_letter_code
_entity_poly.pdbx_strand_id
1 'polypeptide(L)'
;MPDQFPKQLLLNFPAHPEFNFSNFVISKGSRFAFEAAKNFCTQNQTLYHSLFLFGQENLGKTHLLLSIGNLVAERGARAIYIKGEDFSKKIGEGKSLQEQQTQLIDVDYFLLDDVEETASSNAAQEKLYHIYNTIIDNGGKV
;
A
#
# COMPACT_ATOMS: atom_id res chain seq x y z
N MET A 1 -6.07 11.03 27.03
CA MET A 1 -5.66 9.65 26.69
C MET A 1 -5.44 9.63 25.19
N PRO A 2 -4.22 9.53 24.65
CA PRO A 2 -4.06 9.33 23.22
C PRO A 2 -4.23 7.84 22.87
N ASP A 3 -4.77 7.63 21.68
CA ASP A 3 -4.86 6.41 20.88
C ASP A 3 -5.71 5.24 21.37
N GLN A 4 -6.94 5.22 20.84
CA GLN A 4 -7.55 4.00 20.36
C GLN A 4 -8.26 4.29 19.02
N PHE A 5 -7.46 4.54 17.98
CA PHE A 5 -7.93 4.24 16.63
C PHE A 5 -8.20 2.71 16.59
N PRO A 6 -9.39 2.26 16.19
CA PRO A 6 -9.64 0.83 16.06
C PRO A 6 -8.60 0.26 15.10
N LYS A 7 -7.97 -0.87 15.48
CA LYS A 7 -7.04 -1.66 14.66
C LYS A 7 -7.63 -1.94 13.28
N GLN A 8 -7.50 -1.00 12.36
CA GLN A 8 -7.79 -1.21 10.96
C GLN A 8 -6.59 -1.97 10.42
N LEU A 9 -6.68 -3.29 10.53
CA LEU A 9 -5.80 -4.27 9.87
C LEU A 9 -5.70 -4.02 8.34
N LEU A 10 -6.67 -3.28 7.81
CA LEU A 10 -6.78 -2.80 6.45
C LEU A 10 -7.28 -1.35 6.53
N LEU A 11 -6.53 -0.41 5.96
CA LEU A 11 -7.01 0.96 5.77
C LEU A 11 -7.73 1.03 4.43
N ASN A 12 -8.99 1.48 4.48
CA ASN A 12 -9.76 1.84 3.30
C ASN A 12 -9.64 3.34 3.07
N PHE A 13 -9.44 3.74 1.82
CA PHE A 13 -9.24 5.13 1.47
C PHE A 13 -10.54 5.85 1.08
N PRO A 14 -10.61 7.19 1.23
CA PRO A 14 -9.57 8.04 1.82
C PRO A 14 -9.48 7.86 3.36
N ALA A 15 -8.25 7.87 3.88
CA ALA A 15 -7.95 7.74 5.31
C ALA A 15 -6.79 8.66 5.70
N HIS A 16 -6.80 9.18 6.93
CA HIS A 16 -5.77 10.09 7.44
C HIS A 16 -5.50 11.29 6.52
N PRO A 17 -6.37 12.33 6.54
CA PRO A 17 -6.30 13.49 5.65
C PRO A 17 -4.96 14.23 5.69
N GLU A 18 -4.19 14.09 6.77
CA GLU A 18 -2.84 14.64 6.92
C GLU A 18 -1.83 14.06 5.93
N PHE A 19 -1.99 12.80 5.52
CA PHE A 19 -1.13 12.12 4.55
C PHE A 19 -1.63 12.35 3.12
N ASN A 20 -1.49 13.57 2.65
CA ASN A 20 -1.74 13.95 1.27
C ASN A 20 -0.47 14.53 0.63
N PHE A 21 -0.45 14.54 -0.71
CA PHE A 21 0.69 15.06 -1.46
C PHE A 21 0.96 16.55 -1.22
N SER A 22 -0.08 17.36 -0.98
CA SER A 22 0.08 18.80 -0.70
C SER A 22 0.78 19.08 0.63
N ASN A 23 0.70 18.15 1.59
CA ASN A 23 1.34 18.23 2.89
C ASN A 23 2.75 17.62 2.91
N PHE A 24 3.20 17.01 1.80
CA PHE A 24 4.52 16.41 1.74
C PHE A 24 5.60 17.46 1.45
N VAL A 25 6.55 17.62 2.39
CA VAL A 25 7.68 18.54 2.20
C VAL A 25 8.73 17.90 1.30
N ILE A 26 8.87 18.44 0.08
CA ILE A 26 9.83 17.94 -0.92
C ILE A 26 11.24 18.44 -0.59
N SER A 27 12.18 17.51 -0.50
CA SER A 27 13.62 17.78 -0.41
C SER A 27 14.34 17.34 -1.71
N LYS A 28 15.64 17.63 -1.83
CA LYS A 28 16.45 17.12 -2.94
C LYS A 28 16.46 15.59 -2.98
N GLY A 29 16.48 14.93 -1.81
CA GLY A 29 16.51 13.46 -1.70
C GLY A 29 15.16 12.79 -1.96
N SER A 30 14.04 13.45 -1.61
CA SER A 30 12.69 12.89 -1.76
C SER A 30 11.99 13.26 -3.07
N ARG A 31 12.54 14.21 -3.84
CA ARG A 31 11.95 14.68 -5.10
C ARG A 31 11.63 13.55 -6.08
N PHE A 32 12.58 12.65 -6.32
CA PHE A 32 12.36 11.56 -7.28
C PHE A 32 11.23 10.63 -6.82
N ALA A 33 11.20 10.24 -5.54
CA ALA A 33 10.15 9.41 -4.97
C ALA A 33 8.77 10.10 -5.03
N PHE A 34 8.72 11.41 -4.74
CA PHE A 34 7.50 12.20 -4.83
C PHE A 34 6.94 12.23 -6.27
N GLU A 35 7.77 12.53 -7.27
CA GLU A 35 7.36 12.55 -8.67
C GLU A 35 6.91 11.17 -9.15
N ALA A 36 7.63 10.11 -8.76
CA ALA A 36 7.25 8.73 -9.07
C ALA A 36 5.88 8.38 -8.47
N ALA A 37 5.65 8.68 -7.19
CA ALA A 37 4.37 8.45 -6.51
C ALA A 37 3.21 9.23 -7.18
N LYS A 38 3.43 10.49 -7.57
CA LYS A 38 2.45 11.29 -8.32
C LYS A 38 2.11 10.67 -9.67
N ASN A 39 3.13 10.27 -10.44
CA ASN A 39 2.95 9.64 -11.73
C ASN A 39 2.26 8.28 -11.61
N PHE A 40 2.53 7.52 -10.55
CA PHE A 40 1.87 6.24 -10.28
C PHE A 40 0.35 6.36 -10.06
N CYS A 41 -0.13 7.53 -9.64
CA CYS A 41 -1.57 7.82 -9.50
C CYS A 41 -2.28 8.11 -10.83
N THR A 42 -1.56 8.15 -11.96
CA THR A 42 -2.17 8.43 -13.27
C THR A 42 -2.73 7.14 -13.90
N GLN A 43 -3.95 7.22 -14.45
CA GLN A 43 -4.67 6.08 -15.03
C GLN A 43 -4.41 5.91 -16.54
N ASN A 44 -4.12 6.98 -17.27
CA ASN A 44 -4.14 6.96 -18.74
C ASN A 44 -2.83 6.54 -19.42
N GLN A 45 -1.72 6.43 -18.68
CA GLN A 45 -0.41 6.02 -19.20
C GLN A 45 0.40 5.33 -18.09
N THR A 46 0.12 4.07 -17.81
CA THR A 46 0.91 3.28 -16.85
C THR A 46 2.30 3.02 -17.42
N LEU A 47 3.29 3.78 -16.94
CA LEU A 47 4.71 3.47 -17.21
C LEU A 47 5.15 2.17 -16.51
N TYR A 48 4.52 1.87 -15.37
CA TYR A 48 4.76 0.69 -14.55
C TYR A 48 3.53 0.40 -13.69
N HIS A 49 3.34 -0.87 -13.37
CA HIS A 49 2.28 -1.35 -12.48
C HIS A 49 2.76 -1.55 -11.04
N SER A 50 4.07 -1.39 -10.80
CA SER A 50 4.65 -1.58 -9.47
C SER A 50 5.58 -0.44 -9.08
N LEU A 51 5.45 0.05 -7.84
CA LEU A 51 6.27 1.11 -7.29
C LEU A 51 6.86 0.69 -5.94
N PHE A 52 8.18 0.52 -5.90
CA PHE A 52 8.89 0.21 -4.66
C PHE A 52 9.57 1.46 -4.09
N LEU A 53 9.11 1.92 -2.92
CA LEU A 53 9.69 3.05 -2.19
C LEU A 53 10.66 2.55 -1.12
N PHE A 54 11.96 2.82 -1.29
CA PHE A 54 13.00 2.42 -0.35
C PHE A 54 13.77 3.63 0.20
N GLY A 55 14.27 3.48 1.43
CA GLY A 55 15.04 4.52 2.12
C GLY A 55 15.07 4.27 3.62
N GLN A 56 15.88 5.04 4.34
CA GLN A 56 15.94 5.00 5.80
C GLN A 56 14.58 5.33 6.44
N GLU A 57 14.45 5.04 7.72
CA GLU A 57 13.29 5.44 8.52
C GLU A 57 13.07 6.96 8.46
N ASN A 58 11.81 7.38 8.60
CA ASN A 58 11.43 8.81 8.66
C ASN A 58 11.74 9.66 7.41
N LEU A 59 12.01 9.04 6.25
CA LEU A 59 12.14 9.74 4.96
C LEU A 59 10.80 9.97 4.23
N GLY A 60 9.67 9.63 4.87
CA GLY A 60 8.33 9.88 4.34
C GLY A 60 7.78 8.80 3.40
N LYS A 61 8.29 7.56 3.47
CA LYS A 61 7.79 6.41 2.69
C LYS A 61 6.30 6.18 2.92
N THR A 62 5.89 5.98 4.18
CA THR A 62 4.49 5.84 4.58
C THR A 62 3.64 7.05 4.19
N HIS A 63 4.17 8.28 4.30
CA HIS A 63 3.45 9.48 3.86
C HIS A 63 3.12 9.44 2.37
N LEU A 64 4.12 9.12 1.53
CA LEU A 64 3.90 9.00 0.08
C LEU A 64 2.95 7.86 -0.26
N LEU A 65 3.10 6.70 0.41
CA LEU A 65 2.24 5.54 0.20
C LEU A 65 0.76 5.86 0.51
N LEU A 66 0.49 6.45 1.68
CA LEU A 66 -0.86 6.87 2.06
C LEU A 66 -1.39 8.01 1.16
N SER A 67 -0.52 8.90 0.69
CA SER A 67 -0.90 9.95 -0.26
C SER A 67 -1.37 9.40 -1.61
N ILE A 68 -0.75 8.30 -2.08
CA ILE A 68 -1.22 7.57 -3.27
C ILE A 68 -2.64 7.07 -3.02
N GLY A 69 -2.86 6.33 -1.93
CA GLY A 69 -4.16 5.75 -1.59
C GLY A 69 -5.26 6.80 -1.49
N ASN A 70 -4.99 7.91 -0.79
CA ASN A 70 -5.92 9.04 -0.68
C ASN A 70 -6.29 9.62 -2.05
N LEU A 71 -5.29 9.96 -2.86
CA LEU A 71 -5.51 10.60 -4.15
C LEU A 71 -6.28 9.71 -5.14
N VAL A 72 -5.99 8.41 -5.18
CA VAL A 72 -6.65 7.50 -6.14
C VAL A 72 -8.07 7.14 -5.70
N ALA A 73 -8.32 7.04 -4.39
CA ALA A 73 -9.66 6.82 -3.86
C ALA A 73 -10.58 8.04 -4.07
N GLU A 74 -10.05 9.26 -3.92
CA GLU A 74 -10.76 10.48 -4.31
C GLU A 74 -11.19 10.48 -5.79
N ARG A 75 -10.46 9.76 -6.64
CA ARG A 75 -10.76 9.58 -8.08
C ARG A 75 -11.62 8.36 -8.38
N GLY A 76 -12.13 7.68 -7.34
CA GLY A 76 -13.01 6.52 -7.45
C GLY A 76 -12.31 5.17 -7.64
N ALA A 77 -10.98 5.10 -7.54
CA ALA A 77 -10.26 3.83 -7.56
C ALA A 77 -10.38 3.09 -6.22
N ARG A 78 -10.42 1.77 -6.26
CA ARG A 78 -10.42 0.90 -5.08
C ARG A 78 -8.98 0.72 -4.62
N ALA A 79 -8.63 1.37 -3.51
CA ALA A 79 -7.31 1.25 -2.90
C ALA A 79 -7.41 0.60 -1.53
N ILE A 80 -6.42 -0.24 -1.22
CA ILE A 80 -6.28 -0.87 0.09
C ILE A 80 -4.85 -0.69 0.60
N TYR A 81 -4.71 -0.48 1.90
CA TYR A 81 -3.42 -0.44 2.58
C TYR A 81 -3.33 -1.50 3.67
N ILE A 82 -2.16 -2.10 3.80
CA ILE A 82 -1.79 -3.02 4.87
C ILE A 82 -0.33 -2.83 5.29
N LYS A 83 -0.03 -2.99 6.58
CA LYS A 83 1.35 -3.07 7.09
C LYS A 83 1.92 -4.48 6.96
N GLY A 84 3.23 -4.60 6.76
CA GLY A 84 3.93 -5.88 6.65
C GLY A 84 3.71 -6.83 7.84
N GLU A 85 3.78 -6.33 9.07
CA GLU A 85 3.54 -7.11 10.29
C GLU A 85 2.11 -7.66 10.32
N ASP A 86 1.13 -6.80 10.02
CA ASP A 86 -0.29 -7.18 10.00
C ASP A 86 -0.56 -8.19 8.89
N PHE A 87 0.07 -8.02 7.72
CA PHE A 87 0.02 -8.98 6.63
C PHE A 87 0.55 -10.35 7.07
N SER A 88 1.76 -10.38 7.64
CA SER A 88 2.41 -11.61 8.13
C SER A 88 1.56 -12.33 9.18
N LYS A 89 1.04 -11.57 10.15
CA LYS A 89 0.18 -12.11 11.21
C LYS A 89 -1.09 -12.74 10.64
N LYS A 90 -1.74 -12.07 9.69
CA LYS A 90 -2.97 -12.55 9.06
C LYS A 90 -2.76 -13.85 8.30
N ILE A 91 -1.61 -14.03 7.66
CA ILE A 91 -1.26 -15.28 6.97
C ILE A 91 -0.85 -16.38 7.96
N GLY A 92 -0.17 -16.04 9.06
CA GLY A 92 0.25 -16.98 10.09
C GLY A 92 -0.90 -17.57 10.94
N GLU A 93 -2.02 -16.85 11.12
CA GLU A 93 -3.14 -17.30 11.95
C GLU A 93 -3.99 -18.45 11.36
N GLY A 94 -3.71 -18.91 10.13
CA GLY A 94 -4.29 -20.15 9.58
C GLY A 94 -5.82 -20.15 9.38
N LYS A 95 -6.51 -19.02 9.58
CA LYS A 95 -7.96 -18.93 9.36
C LYS A 95 -8.25 -19.06 7.88
N SER A 96 -9.38 -19.70 7.55
CA SER A 96 -9.86 -19.88 6.16
C SER A 96 -10.03 -18.52 5.50
N LEU A 97 -8.95 -18.11 4.85
CA LEU A 97 -8.70 -16.77 4.35
C LEU A 97 -9.59 -16.41 3.13
N GLN A 98 -10.57 -17.21 2.71
CA GLN A 98 -11.29 -16.99 1.45
C GLN A 98 -12.01 -15.63 1.41
N GLU A 99 -12.79 -15.28 2.44
CA GLU A 99 -13.54 -14.00 2.46
C GLU A 99 -12.63 -12.79 2.64
N GLN A 100 -11.54 -12.92 3.40
CA GLN A 100 -10.56 -11.86 3.61
C GLN A 100 -9.53 -11.75 2.48
N GLN A 101 -9.38 -12.79 1.65
CA GLN A 101 -8.50 -12.82 0.47
C GLN A 101 -9.11 -12.07 -0.70
N THR A 102 -10.42 -12.22 -0.94
CA THR A 102 -11.11 -11.53 -2.04
C THR A 102 -10.92 -10.01 -1.93
N GLN A 103 -10.97 -9.47 -0.71
CA GLN A 103 -10.76 -8.04 -0.46
C GLN A 103 -9.33 -7.54 -0.75
N LEU A 104 -8.33 -8.42 -0.75
CA LEU A 104 -6.93 -8.04 -1.03
C LEU A 104 -6.59 -8.08 -2.52
N ILE A 105 -7.34 -8.81 -3.33
CA ILE A 105 -7.03 -9.05 -4.75
C ILE A 105 -7.98 -8.32 -5.72
N ASP A 106 -9.17 -7.94 -5.27
CA ASP A 106 -10.15 -7.19 -6.07
C ASP A 106 -10.04 -5.67 -5.81
N VAL A 107 -8.83 -5.15 -6.08
CA VAL A 107 -8.48 -3.74 -5.88
C VAL A 107 -7.71 -3.20 -7.07
N ASP A 108 -7.82 -1.90 -7.30
CA ASP A 108 -7.08 -1.22 -8.36
C ASP A 108 -5.67 -0.81 -7.86
N TYR A 109 -5.51 -0.64 -6.53
CA TYR A 109 -4.26 -0.31 -5.86
C TYR A 109 -4.10 -1.13 -4.56
N PHE A 110 -3.01 -1.88 -4.44
CA PHE A 110 -2.61 -2.60 -3.23
C PHE A 110 -1.33 -2.02 -2.66
N LEU A 111 -1.46 -1.38 -1.50
CA LEU A 111 -0.39 -0.62 -0.86
C LEU A 111 0.13 -1.40 0.36
N LEU A 112 1.37 -1.87 0.27
CA LEU A 112 2.04 -2.60 1.35
C LEU A 112 3.13 -1.72 1.96
N ASP A 113 2.99 -1.40 3.24
CA ASP A 113 4.03 -0.73 4.02
C ASP A 113 4.96 -1.76 4.67
N ASP A 114 6.20 -1.35 4.95
CA ASP A 114 7.18 -2.16 5.69
C ASP A 114 7.27 -3.62 5.18
N VAL A 115 7.40 -3.81 3.87
CA VAL A 115 7.42 -5.12 3.20
C VAL A 115 8.50 -6.05 3.75
N GLU A 116 9.58 -5.51 4.30
CA GLU A 116 10.64 -6.25 4.98
C GLU A 116 10.12 -7.12 6.14
N GLU A 117 9.03 -6.73 6.80
CA GLU A 117 8.43 -7.50 7.89
C GLU A 117 7.81 -8.82 7.39
N THR A 118 7.51 -8.91 6.09
CA THR A 118 7.03 -10.16 5.44
C THR A 118 8.14 -11.19 5.26
N ALA A 119 9.41 -10.76 5.27
CA ALA A 119 10.55 -11.66 5.06
C ALA A 119 10.71 -12.69 6.18
N SER A 120 10.14 -12.44 7.36
CA SER A 120 10.18 -13.33 8.51
C SER A 120 9.35 -14.62 8.37
N SER A 121 8.46 -14.70 7.36
CA SER A 121 7.53 -15.82 7.17
C SER A 121 7.48 -16.26 5.71
N ASN A 122 7.93 -17.49 5.42
CA ASN A 122 7.85 -18.07 4.06
C ASN A 122 6.41 -18.10 3.53
N ALA A 123 5.43 -18.39 4.40
CA ALA A 123 4.02 -18.38 4.03
C ALA A 123 3.53 -16.97 3.63
N ALA A 124 4.00 -15.93 4.33
CA ALA A 124 3.69 -14.55 3.98
C ALA A 124 4.31 -14.19 2.62
N GLN A 125 5.58 -14.53 2.39
CA GLN A 125 6.25 -14.29 1.11
C GLN A 125 5.53 -14.96 -0.07
N GLU A 126 5.20 -16.25 0.06
CA GLU A 126 4.48 -17.00 -0.97
C GLU A 126 3.10 -16.36 -1.24
N LYS A 127 2.40 -15.96 -0.17
CA LYS A 127 1.10 -15.31 -0.34
C LYS A 127 1.20 -13.93 -1.00
N LEU A 128 2.20 -13.14 -0.63
CA LEU A 128 2.46 -11.84 -1.25
C LEU A 128 2.75 -11.99 -2.74
N TYR A 129 3.54 -12.98 -3.13
CA TYR A 129 3.79 -13.32 -4.53
C TYR A 129 2.49 -13.60 -5.29
N HIS A 130 1.59 -14.40 -4.72
CA HIS A 130 0.30 -14.67 -5.36
C HIS A 130 -0.60 -13.43 -5.47
N ILE A 131 -0.67 -12.60 -4.42
CA ILE A 131 -1.46 -11.35 -4.44
C ILE A 131 -0.90 -10.40 -5.51
N TYR A 132 0.42 -10.20 -5.51
CA TYR A 132 1.10 -9.34 -6.47
C TYR A 132 0.76 -9.75 -7.92
N ASN A 133 0.97 -11.01 -8.29
CA ASN A 133 0.71 -11.45 -9.66
C ASN A 133 -0.77 -11.31 -10.04
N THR A 134 -1.68 -11.66 -9.13
CA THR A 134 -3.13 -11.55 -9.38
C THR A 134 -3.54 -10.10 -9.66
N ILE A 135 -3.01 -9.14 -8.91
CA ILE A 135 -3.33 -7.71 -9.09
C ILE A 135 -2.75 -7.21 -10.41
N ILE A 136 -1.50 -7.56 -10.72
CA ILE A 136 -0.84 -7.16 -11.97
C ILE A 136 -1.58 -7.73 -13.19
N ASP A 137 -1.98 -9.00 -13.14
CA ASP A 137 -2.75 -9.66 -14.21
C ASP A 137 -4.12 -9.00 -14.43
N ASN A 138 -4.73 -8.48 -13.36
CA ASN A 138 -5.98 -7.72 -13.43
C ASN A 138 -5.79 -6.25 -13.88
N GLY A 139 -4.56 -5.83 -14.17
CA GLY A 139 -4.22 -4.45 -14.56
C GLY A 139 -4.22 -3.46 -13.38
N GLY A 140 -4.27 -3.96 -12.14
CA GLY A 140 -4.12 -3.19 -10.93
C GLY A 140 -2.67 -2.78 -10.68
N LYS A 141 -2.47 -2.00 -9.62
CA LYS A 141 -1.18 -1.46 -9.23
C LYS A 141 -0.77 -1.92 -7.83
N VAL A 142 0.54 -2.16 -7.66
CA VAL A 142 1.17 -2.57 -6.40
C VAL A 142 2.25 -1.58 -5.99
#